data_AF-A0A3A1PEV1-F1
#
_entry.id   AF-A0A3A1PEV1-F1
#
_cell.length_a   1.000
_cell.length_b   1.000
_cell.length_c   1.000
_cell.angle_alpha   90.00
_cell.angle_beta   90.00
_cell.angle_gamma   90.00
#
_symmetry.space_group_name_H-M   'P 1'
#
loop_
_entity.id
_entity.type
_entity.pdbx_description
1 polymer ?
#
loop_
_entity_poly.entity_id
_entity_poly.type
_entity_poly.pdbx_seq_one_letter_code
_entity_poly.pdbx_strand_id
1 'polypeptide(L)'
;REGPAMARDLLLLAGRGAEALDGWDVPAFPLKGGQIVARGVGAGPEVARILQAVEARWIAEDFPSERRVAEILDEELPQRA
;
A
#
# COMPACT_ATOMS: atom_id res chain seq x y z
N ARG A 1 14.89 -10.13 -5.17
CA ARG A 1 13.72 -9.27 -5.43
C ARG A 1 12.67 -10.17 -6.01
N GLU A 2 11.65 -10.46 -5.23
CA GLU A 2 10.53 -11.32 -5.61
C GLU A 2 9.54 -10.48 -6.44
N GLY A 3 8.93 -11.06 -7.46
CA GLY A 3 8.12 -10.32 -8.44
C GLY A 3 7.20 -11.25 -9.24
N PRO A 4 6.51 -10.75 -10.28
CA PRO A 4 5.47 -11.49 -11.00
C PRO A 4 5.95 -12.82 -11.61
N ALA A 5 7.24 -12.92 -11.97
CA ALA A 5 7.84 -14.19 -12.41
C ALA A 5 7.76 -15.28 -11.33
N MET A 6 8.03 -14.92 -10.08
CA MET A 6 7.95 -15.87 -8.97
C MET A 6 6.50 -16.27 -8.67
N ALA A 7 5.56 -15.32 -8.76
CA ALA A 7 4.13 -15.64 -8.62
C ALA A 7 3.66 -16.64 -9.68
N ARG A 8 4.13 -16.49 -10.93
CA ARG A 8 3.87 -17.44 -12.03
C ARG A 8 4.44 -18.82 -11.72
N ASP A 9 5.71 -18.89 -11.31
CA ASP A 9 6.36 -20.17 -10.98
C ASP A 9 5.65 -20.90 -9.83
N LEU A 10 5.22 -20.17 -8.80
CA LEU A 10 4.45 -20.73 -7.68
C LEU A 10 3.09 -21.28 -8.11
N LEU A 11 2.37 -20.60 -9.01
CA LEU A 11 1.10 -21.11 -9.55
C LEU A 11 1.32 -22.40 -10.36
N LEU A 12 2.34 -22.44 -11.20
CA LEU A 12 2.68 -23.62 -12.01
C LEU A 12 3.08 -24.81 -11.13
N LEU A 13 3.89 -24.58 -10.08
CA LEU A 13 4.26 -25.60 -9.10
C LEU A 13 3.04 -26.12 -8.32
N ALA A 14 2.05 -25.27 -8.07
CA ALA A 14 0.78 -25.65 -7.46
C ALA A 14 -0.20 -26.33 -8.44
N GLY A 15 0.20 -26.57 -9.70
CA GLY A 15 -0.65 -27.17 -10.73
C GLY A 15 -1.79 -26.26 -11.21
N ARG A 16 -1.65 -24.94 -11.04
CA ARG A 16 -2.62 -23.92 -11.44
C ARG A 16 -2.10 -23.20 -12.68
N GLY A 17 -3.03 -22.81 -13.56
CA GLY A 17 -2.72 -21.92 -14.67
C GLY A 17 -2.31 -20.53 -14.16
N ALA A 18 -1.44 -19.86 -14.91
CA ALA A 18 -0.91 -18.53 -14.56
C ALA A 18 -1.51 -17.41 -15.40
N GLU A 19 -2.58 -17.69 -16.15
CA GLU A 19 -3.26 -16.75 -17.06
C GLU A 19 -3.84 -15.56 -16.28
N ALA A 20 -4.17 -15.75 -14.99
CA ALA A 20 -4.63 -14.68 -14.11
C ALA A 20 -3.56 -13.60 -13.83
N LEU A 21 -2.28 -13.87 -14.12
CA LEU A 21 -1.19 -12.91 -13.99
C LEU A 21 -0.88 -12.17 -15.28
N ASP A 22 -1.55 -12.51 -16.40
CA ASP A 22 -1.30 -11.83 -17.67
C ASP A 22 -1.88 -10.41 -17.62
N GLY A 23 -1.01 -9.41 -17.78
CA GLY A 23 -1.36 -8.00 -17.63
C GLY A 23 -1.57 -7.55 -16.18
N TRP A 24 -1.23 -8.39 -15.20
CA TRP A 24 -1.27 -8.00 -13.79
C TRP A 24 -0.08 -7.09 -13.44
N ASP A 25 -0.39 -5.85 -13.06
CA ASP A 25 0.57 -4.89 -12.52
C ASP A 25 0.56 -4.95 -11.00
N VAL A 26 1.74 -5.09 -10.40
CA VAL A 26 1.90 -5.07 -8.94
C VAL A 26 1.47 -3.70 -8.41
N PRO A 27 0.47 -3.63 -7.50
CA PRO A 27 0.04 -2.36 -6.95
C PRO A 27 1.17 -1.64 -6.22
N ALA A 28 1.37 -0.36 -6.54
CA ALA A 28 2.34 0.48 -5.87
C ALA A 28 1.64 1.34 -4.81
N PHE A 29 2.09 1.26 -3.56
CA PHE A 29 1.54 2.09 -2.49
C PHE A 29 1.83 3.57 -2.77
N PRO A 30 0.80 4.44 -2.92
CA PRO A 30 0.98 5.78 -3.47
C PRO A 30 1.44 6.82 -2.43
N LEU A 31 1.47 6.48 -1.13
CA LEU A 31 1.81 7.42 -0.07
C LEU A 31 3.28 7.29 0.38
N LYS A 32 3.96 8.44 0.51
CA LYS A 32 5.32 8.55 1.03
C LYS A 32 5.35 9.32 2.34
N GLY A 33 6.30 8.98 3.23
CA GLY A 33 6.45 9.66 4.53
C GLY A 33 6.65 11.19 4.43
N GLY A 34 7.27 11.68 3.36
CA GLY A 34 7.41 13.13 3.13
C GLY A 34 6.08 13.88 2.99
N GLN A 35 5.04 13.22 2.46
CA GLN A 35 3.69 13.79 2.37
C GLN A 35 3.03 13.89 3.76
N ILE A 36 3.32 12.95 4.66
CA ILE A 36 2.83 12.98 6.05
C ILE A 36 3.54 14.10 6.83
N VAL A 37 4.84 14.26 6.63
CA VAL A 37 5.62 15.36 7.24
C VAL A 37 5.11 16.73 6.77
N ALA A 38 4.80 16.87 5.47
CA ALA A 38 4.23 18.10 4.92
C ALA A 38 2.88 18.49 5.54
N ARG A 39 2.13 17.53 6.12
CA ARG A 39 0.88 17.77 6.85
C ARG A 39 1.08 18.13 8.32
N GLY A 40 2.32 18.39 8.76
CA GLY A 40 2.63 18.89 10.10
C GLY A 40 2.77 17.81 11.19
N VAL A 41 2.96 16.55 10.78
CA VAL A 41 3.42 15.48 11.67
C VAL A 41 4.94 15.58 11.77
N GLY A 42 5.46 15.67 12.99
CA GLY A 42 6.91 15.71 13.22
C GLY A 42 7.57 14.45 12.67
N ALA A 43 8.64 14.62 11.89
CA ALA A 43 9.40 13.49 11.35
C ALA A 43 9.89 12.59 12.49
N GLY A 44 9.61 11.30 12.41
CA GLY A 44 9.96 10.36 13.47
C GLY A 44 9.09 9.10 13.49
N PRO A 45 9.09 8.36 14.61
CA PRO A 45 8.33 7.11 14.77
C PRO A 45 6.84 7.24 14.45
N GLU A 46 6.26 8.42 14.70
CA GLU A 46 4.84 8.67 14.44
C GLU A 46 4.51 8.67 12.94
N VAL A 47 5.37 9.21 12.08
CA VAL A 47 5.19 9.15 10.62
C VAL A 47 5.22 7.71 10.15
N ALA A 48 6.13 6.89 10.68
CA ALA A 48 6.21 5.47 10.34
C ALA A 48 4.95 4.72 10.80
N ARG A 49 4.45 5.01 12.01
CA ARG A 49 3.21 4.43 12.54
C ARG A 49 2.01 4.74 11.66
N ILE A 50 1.84 6.01 11.25
CA ILE A 50 0.75 6.44 10.37
C ILE A 50 0.90 5.79 8.99
N LEU A 51 2.11 5.80 8.41
CA LEU A 51 2.35 5.18 7.10
C LEU A 51 1.97 3.70 7.09
N GLN A 52 2.35 2.95 8.14
CA GLN A 52 1.99 1.54 8.30
C GLN A 52 0.48 1.33 8.47
N ALA A 53 -0.20 2.18 9.23
CA ALA A 53 -1.65 2.10 9.41
C ALA A 53 -2.41 2.32 8.10
N VAL A 54 -1.99 3.33 7.32
CA VAL A 54 -2.57 3.63 6.00
C VAL A 54 -2.28 2.49 5.00
N GLU A 55 -1.06 1.95 4.99
CA GLU A 55 -0.69 0.81 4.12
C GLU A 55 -1.50 -0.45 4.46
N ALA A 56 -1.70 -0.75 5.74
CA ALA A 56 -2.51 -1.89 6.17
C ALA A 56 -3.97 -1.75 5.71
N ARG A 57 -4.56 -0.56 5.80
CA ARG A 57 -5.91 -0.30 5.27
C ARG A 57 -5.97 -0.35 3.75
N TRP A 58 -4.94 0.17 3.07
CA TRP A 58 -4.85 0.08 1.61
C TRP A 58 -4.82 -1.38 1.12
N ILE A 59 -4.10 -2.27 1.80
CA ILE A 59 -4.12 -3.72 1.51
C ILE A 59 -5.50 -4.31 1.82
N ALA A 60 -6.11 -3.94 2.96
CA ALA A 60 -7.42 -4.46 3.36
C ALA A 60 -8.57 -4.02 2.44
N GLU A 61 -8.45 -2.85 1.79
CA GLU A 61 -9.39 -2.32 0.79
C GLU A 61 -9.06 -2.76 -0.65
N ASP A 62 -8.17 -3.75 -0.83
CA ASP A 62 -7.77 -4.30 -2.14
C ASP A 62 -7.14 -3.24 -3.07
N PHE A 63 -6.15 -2.53 -2.55
CA PHE A 63 -5.28 -1.60 -3.28
C PHE A 63 -6.01 -0.43 -3.97
N PRO A 64 -6.83 0.36 -3.23
CA PRO A 64 -7.60 1.44 -3.83
C PRO A 64 -6.72 2.60 -4.35
N SER A 65 -7.33 3.49 -5.12
CA SER A 65 -6.66 4.65 -5.73
C SER A 65 -6.01 5.62 -4.72
N GLU A 66 -5.08 6.45 -5.19
CA GLU A 66 -4.43 7.50 -4.39
C GLU A 66 -5.42 8.43 -3.67
N ARG A 67 -6.57 8.75 -4.28
CA ARG A 67 -7.62 9.54 -3.62
C ARG A 67 -8.11 8.87 -2.34
N ARG A 68 -8.37 7.57 -2.38
CA ARG A 68 -8.83 6.82 -1.20
C ARG A 68 -7.73 6.73 -0.15
N VAL A 69 -6.48 6.57 -0.56
CA VAL A 69 -5.33 6.60 0.36
C VAL A 69 -5.21 7.96 1.07
N ALA A 70 -5.48 9.06 0.38
CA ALA A 70 -5.50 10.39 1.00
C ALA A 70 -6.61 10.53 2.06
N GLU A 71 -7.81 9.99 1.80
CA GLU A 71 -8.92 9.94 2.77
C GLU A 71 -8.54 9.10 3.99
N ILE A 72 -7.96 7.91 3.80
CA ILE A 72 -7.48 7.06 4.89
C ILE A 72 -6.42 7.80 5.72
N LEU A 73 -5.49 8.51 5.08
CA LEU A 73 -4.49 9.31 5.79
C LEU A 73 -5.15 10.41 6.63
N ASP A 74 -6.17 11.09 6.11
CA ASP A 74 -6.89 12.12 6.86
C ASP A 74 -7.69 11.54 8.04
N GLU A 75 -8.21 10.32 7.92
CA GLU A 75 -8.84 9.56 9.02
C GLU A 75 -7.84 9.16 10.12
N GLU A 76 -6.59 8.84 9.75
CA GLU A 76 -5.52 8.42 10.68
C GLU A 76 -4.78 9.58 11.34
N LEU A 77 -4.82 10.78 10.73
CA LEU A 77 -4.22 11.95 11.32
C LEU A 77 -5.01 12.38 12.56
N PRO A 78 -4.35 12.62 13.71
CA PRO A 78 -5.05 13.09 14.90
C PRO A 78 -5.74 14.43 14.59
N GLN A 79 -7.06 14.47 14.77
CA GLN A 79 -7.84 15.71 14.76
C GLN A 79 -7.28 16.65 15.83
N ARG A 80 -6.44 17.59 15.42
CA ARG A 80 -6.03 18.69 16.29
C ARG A 80 -7.23 19.63 16.43
N ALA A 81 -7.88 19.56 17.59
CA ALA A 81 -8.76 20.61 18.10
C ALA A 81 -7.94 21.80 18.60
#